data_AF-A0AAN8FMW9-F1
#
_entry.id   AF-A0AAN8FMW9-F1
#
_cell.length_a   1.000
_cell.length_b   1.000
_cell.length_c   1.000
_cell.angle_alpha   90.00
_cell.angle_beta   90.00
_cell.angle_gamma   90.00
#
_symmetry.space_group_name_H-M   'P 1'
#
loop_
_entity.id
_entity.type
_entity.pdbx_description
1 polymer ?
#
loop_
_entity_poly.entity_id
_entity_poly.type
_entity_poly.pdbx_seq_one_letter_code
_entity_poly.pdbx_strand_id
1 'polypeptide(L)'
;MKDDDFEIVDSIAPNDPAWFEWKALVEDEGWTSDDLSVLTLTPSLPSTRIVLARKRNDKSFIGTVIWNEYDDIAFIGFYLLLPEYRGKGLGSIIWNRAIDRMPRHYTIALRAVPNMVARYKSKDTPVEGPRLHSYEMDLDTLSHVAELHASKSREAKMVSDLSKAEYEQLEQFCNSVVKRDRRHFLRQFHELPFTKASVLIDNDRNIIAYAAVCPTSHSHSHLFKLAPLYASSTDEAFAVIQPLIKRVGALYSDARFIFHVLEGSIGFKVLPPIFSMKQFEFEILDKVPPDDILWKDFKEAVRAEGWINGADDSVLSTIPKLAKVVFARSKIDGNYIGSVIWCENDGLAYIAFYIIRPEYRGLGIGSVLWKRALERIPSNYTMGLRSDGIPVYKNVLVEQMLSRYKSMDMPVEGRHTFYQKIPVTDFVGITNAHRIPESTTKLVSELKEKEFEAMLSYANEVSGRDRSQLLRLHFDLDFTEGAVLTDSTAKIRGFASMTSTGDPDHHFYKISPVYAEGLDEALSVLHPLLVKILEKDPDAIALISTWSDSAGEQLRPLLQQKCIESKVSGYTLFSKPYAITMDFSRMFVGQNHPGHFDA
;
A
#
# COMPACT_ATOMS: atom_id res chain seq x y z
N MET A 1 35.87 36.00 -25.75
CA MET A 1 35.07 36.15 -26.99
C MET A 1 35.02 37.64 -27.25
N LYS A 2 35.41 38.12 -28.44
CA LYS A 2 35.32 39.56 -28.72
C LYS A 2 33.85 39.86 -29.06
N ASP A 3 33.33 41.01 -28.65
CA ASP A 3 31.94 41.43 -28.93
C ASP A 3 31.62 41.51 -30.43
N ASP A 4 32.65 41.49 -31.29
CA ASP A 4 32.54 41.56 -32.74
C ASP A 4 32.09 40.25 -33.41
N ASP A 5 32.07 39.11 -32.72
CA ASP A 5 31.85 37.79 -33.36
C ASP A 5 30.36 37.37 -33.41
N PHE A 6 29.47 38.01 -32.66
CA PHE A 6 28.06 37.66 -32.57
C PHE A 6 27.15 38.90 -32.53
N GLU A 7 25.88 38.69 -32.87
CA GLU A 7 24.81 39.68 -32.70
C GLU A 7 23.71 39.11 -31.82
N ILE A 8 22.97 40.01 -31.16
CA ILE A 8 21.77 39.67 -30.39
C ILE A 8 20.58 40.29 -31.11
N VAL A 9 19.56 39.48 -31.39
CA VAL A 9 18.32 39.89 -32.04
C VAL A 9 17.12 39.64 -31.14
N ASP A 10 16.12 40.51 -31.24
CA ASP A 10 14.94 40.53 -30.37
C ASP A 10 13.70 39.87 -31.00
N SER A 11 13.80 39.50 -32.26
CA SER A 11 12.77 38.75 -32.98
C SER A 11 13.39 38.11 -34.22
N ILE A 12 12.78 37.02 -34.65
CA ILE A 12 13.05 36.35 -35.92
C ILE A 12 11.72 35.89 -36.52
N ALA A 13 11.67 35.73 -37.84
CA ALA A 13 10.47 35.25 -38.50
C ALA A 13 10.21 33.77 -38.17
N PRO A 14 8.96 33.27 -38.21
CA PRO A 14 8.65 31.86 -37.95
C PRO A 14 9.36 30.86 -38.87
N ASN A 15 9.78 31.31 -40.06
CA ASN A 15 10.50 30.52 -41.06
C ASN A 15 12.02 30.77 -41.05
N ASP A 16 12.55 31.50 -40.06
CA ASP A 16 13.99 31.73 -39.93
C ASP A 16 14.73 30.40 -39.61
N PRO A 17 15.85 30.08 -40.31
CA PRO A 17 16.59 28.84 -40.09
C PRO A 17 17.03 28.58 -38.65
N ALA A 18 17.22 29.63 -37.84
CA ALA A 18 17.62 29.52 -36.44
C ALA A 18 16.64 28.69 -35.59
N TRP A 19 15.37 28.59 -35.98
CA TRP A 19 14.40 27.71 -35.30
C TRP A 19 14.72 26.22 -35.48
N PHE A 20 15.25 25.82 -36.64
CA PHE A 20 15.68 24.44 -36.86
C PHE A 20 16.91 24.11 -36.03
N GLU A 21 17.89 25.01 -35.98
CA GLU A 21 19.10 24.85 -35.15
C GLU A 21 18.77 24.84 -33.66
N TRP A 22 17.85 25.71 -33.21
CA TRP A 22 17.34 25.69 -31.84
C TRP A 22 16.68 24.35 -31.50
N LYS A 23 15.80 23.85 -32.37
CA LYS A 23 15.12 22.57 -32.18
C LYS A 23 16.12 21.42 -32.10
N ALA A 24 17.11 21.40 -32.99
CA ALA A 24 18.19 20.42 -32.97
C ALA A 24 18.96 20.46 -31.64
N LEU A 25 19.26 21.65 -31.12
CA LEU A 25 19.92 21.78 -29.81
C LEU A 25 19.04 21.27 -28.64
N VAL A 26 17.72 21.52 -28.67
CA VAL A 26 16.80 20.98 -27.66
C VAL A 26 16.81 19.44 -27.68
N GLU A 27 16.85 18.86 -28.88
CA GLU A 27 16.98 17.42 -29.09
C GLU A 27 18.35 16.92 -28.59
N ASP A 28 19.46 17.54 -28.97
CA ASP A 28 20.80 17.12 -28.54
C ASP A 28 21.01 17.20 -27.02
N GLU A 29 20.35 18.15 -26.34
CA GLU A 29 20.38 18.27 -24.87
C GLU A 29 19.52 17.24 -24.15
N GLY A 30 18.77 16.40 -24.88
CA GLY A 30 17.96 15.33 -24.28
C GLY A 30 16.73 15.84 -23.53
N TRP A 31 16.24 17.04 -23.83
CA TRP A 31 15.09 17.61 -23.10
C TRP A 31 13.81 16.85 -23.44
N THR A 32 13.14 16.34 -22.42
CA THR A 32 11.86 15.60 -22.54
C THR A 32 10.71 16.30 -21.81
N SER A 33 10.97 17.42 -21.12
CA SER A 33 9.96 18.25 -20.45
C SER A 33 8.83 18.70 -21.38
N ASP A 34 9.21 18.93 -22.63
CA ASP A 34 8.39 19.40 -23.73
C ASP A 34 8.33 18.35 -24.83
N ASP A 35 7.27 18.42 -25.63
CA ASP A 35 6.98 17.47 -26.70
C ASP A 35 7.06 18.17 -28.06
N LEU A 36 6.97 17.37 -29.13
CA LEU A 36 7.10 17.87 -30.49
C LEU A 36 6.08 18.96 -30.83
N SER A 37 4.91 19.01 -30.15
CA SER A 37 3.93 20.07 -30.36
C SER A 37 4.46 21.44 -29.95
N VAL A 38 5.15 21.52 -28.81
CA VAL A 38 5.73 22.78 -28.30
C VAL A 38 6.81 23.26 -29.25
N LEU A 39 7.71 22.38 -29.70
CA LEU A 39 8.78 22.75 -30.64
C LEU A 39 8.24 23.17 -32.02
N THR A 40 7.10 22.62 -32.43
CA THR A 40 6.46 22.95 -33.71
C THR A 40 5.69 24.27 -33.67
N LEU A 41 4.99 24.54 -32.57
CA LEU A 41 4.12 25.72 -32.45
C LEU A 41 4.87 26.97 -31.98
N THR A 42 5.93 26.83 -31.18
CA THR A 42 6.67 27.98 -30.62
C THR A 42 7.03 29.07 -31.65
N PRO A 43 7.52 28.75 -32.87
CA PRO A 43 7.85 29.79 -33.86
C PRO A 43 6.66 30.62 -34.35
N SER A 44 5.43 30.09 -34.28
CA SER A 44 4.23 30.70 -34.87
C SER A 44 3.23 31.22 -33.85
N LEU A 45 3.42 30.96 -32.55
CA LEU A 45 2.51 31.41 -31.51
C LEU A 45 2.61 32.93 -31.30
N PRO A 46 1.49 33.68 -31.32
CA PRO A 46 1.50 35.13 -31.10
C PRO A 46 2.00 35.56 -29.72
N SER A 47 1.93 34.67 -28.74
CA SER A 47 2.44 34.87 -27.39
C SER A 47 3.96 34.73 -27.29
N THR A 48 4.62 34.12 -28.27
CA THR A 48 6.05 33.83 -28.20
C THR A 48 6.88 35.09 -28.42
N ARG A 49 7.93 35.21 -27.61
CA ARG A 49 8.98 36.21 -27.69
C ARG A 49 10.32 35.52 -27.56
N ILE A 50 11.35 36.13 -28.10
CA ILE A 50 12.70 35.56 -28.16
C ILE A 50 13.76 36.64 -28.02
N VAL A 51 14.85 36.32 -27.34
CA VAL A 51 16.16 36.96 -27.52
C VAL A 51 17.13 35.90 -28.01
N LEU A 52 17.70 36.07 -29.19
CA LEU A 52 18.59 35.13 -29.84
C LEU A 52 19.98 35.73 -30.02
N ALA A 53 21.01 35.02 -29.59
CA ALA A 53 22.38 35.24 -30.04
C ALA A 53 22.67 34.37 -31.26
N ARG A 54 23.27 34.97 -32.29
CA ARG A 54 23.72 34.27 -33.50
C ARG A 54 25.02 34.88 -34.04
N LYS A 55 25.78 34.13 -34.84
CA LYS A 55 27.01 34.62 -35.45
C LYS A 55 26.71 35.74 -36.44
N ARG A 56 27.54 36.77 -36.51
CA ARG A 56 27.30 37.89 -37.45
C ARG A 56 27.41 37.50 -38.91
N ASN A 57 28.36 36.61 -39.22
CA ASN A 57 28.78 36.31 -40.59
C ASN A 57 27.80 35.41 -41.35
N ASP A 58 27.39 34.30 -40.74
CA ASP A 58 26.54 33.27 -41.36
C ASP A 58 25.16 33.18 -40.70
N LYS A 59 24.89 33.98 -39.66
CA LYS A 59 23.65 33.98 -38.88
C LYS A 59 23.35 32.66 -38.17
N SER A 60 24.31 31.76 -38.02
CA SER A 60 24.11 30.50 -37.32
C SER A 60 23.73 30.72 -35.85
N PHE A 61 22.83 29.90 -35.34
CA PHE A 61 22.35 29.93 -33.96
C PHE A 61 23.53 29.81 -32.97
N ILE A 62 23.46 30.52 -31.85
CA ILE A 62 24.38 30.35 -30.71
C ILE A 62 23.63 30.03 -29.43
N GLY A 63 22.55 30.76 -29.14
CA GLY A 63 21.80 30.58 -27.91
C GLY A 63 20.58 31.48 -27.84
N THR A 64 19.61 31.13 -26.99
CA THR A 64 18.33 31.81 -26.94
C THR A 64 17.74 31.89 -25.53
N VAL A 65 16.91 32.90 -25.31
CA VAL A 65 15.90 32.95 -24.25
C VAL A 65 14.53 33.12 -24.94
N ILE A 66 13.65 32.13 -24.80
CA ILE A 66 12.29 32.13 -25.37
C ILE A 66 11.28 32.10 -24.23
N TRP A 67 10.29 32.99 -24.30
CA TRP A 67 9.18 33.02 -23.35
C TRP A 67 7.84 33.20 -24.06
N ASN A 68 6.77 32.84 -23.36
CA ASN A 68 5.41 33.13 -23.77
C ASN A 68 4.78 34.14 -22.82
N GLU A 69 4.04 35.09 -23.38
CA GLU A 69 3.30 36.12 -22.66
C GLU A 69 1.81 35.78 -22.62
N TYR A 70 1.24 35.73 -21.42
CA TYR A 70 -0.18 35.51 -21.20
C TYR A 70 -0.58 35.86 -19.75
N ASP A 71 -1.80 36.32 -19.51
CA ASP A 71 -2.40 36.48 -18.17
C ASP A 71 -1.46 37.13 -17.12
N ASP A 72 -0.79 38.22 -17.51
CA ASP A 72 0.21 38.92 -16.69
C ASP A 72 1.39 38.03 -16.23
N ILE A 73 1.75 37.03 -17.03
CA ILE A 73 2.87 36.11 -16.82
C ILE A 73 3.78 36.12 -18.06
N ALA A 74 5.09 36.23 -17.82
CA ALA A 74 6.13 35.92 -18.80
C ALA A 74 6.74 34.56 -18.44
N PHE A 75 6.34 33.50 -19.15
CA PHE A 75 6.78 32.14 -18.87
C PHE A 75 7.97 31.76 -19.76
N ILE A 76 9.17 31.74 -19.20
CA ILE A 76 10.41 31.35 -19.90
C ILE A 76 10.42 29.83 -20.05
N GLY A 77 10.36 29.37 -21.30
CA GLY A 77 10.36 27.94 -21.65
C GLY A 77 11.75 27.43 -22.03
N PHE A 78 12.56 28.25 -22.70
CA PHE A 78 13.84 27.82 -23.25
C PHE A 78 14.93 28.84 -22.97
N TYR A 79 15.94 28.45 -22.21
CA TYR A 79 17.18 29.19 -22.05
C TYR A 79 18.35 28.25 -22.35
N LEU A 80 18.92 28.41 -23.55
CA LEU A 80 19.86 27.45 -24.13
C LEU A 80 21.04 28.16 -24.78
N LEU A 81 22.21 27.55 -24.70
CA LEU A 81 23.39 27.94 -25.48
C LEU A 81 24.07 26.68 -26.02
N LEU A 82 24.62 26.78 -27.21
CA LEU A 82 25.57 25.79 -27.73
C LEU A 82 26.68 25.51 -26.70
N PRO A 83 27.06 24.23 -26.48
CA PRO A 83 28.02 23.83 -25.43
C PRO A 83 29.31 24.65 -25.42
N GLU A 84 29.88 24.92 -26.59
CA GLU A 84 31.14 25.66 -26.76
C GLU A 84 31.02 27.15 -26.40
N TYR A 85 29.82 27.69 -26.20
CA TYR A 85 29.58 29.08 -25.77
C TYR A 85 29.22 29.22 -24.28
N ARG A 86 29.11 28.10 -23.55
CA ARG A 86 28.83 28.10 -22.11
C ARG A 86 30.02 28.62 -21.31
N GLY A 87 29.77 29.25 -20.16
CA GLY A 87 30.81 29.83 -19.30
C GLY A 87 31.47 31.11 -19.81
N LYS A 88 31.13 31.59 -21.02
CA LYS A 88 31.74 32.79 -21.65
C LYS A 88 30.99 34.10 -21.40
N GLY A 89 30.03 34.12 -20.48
CA GLY A 89 29.23 35.31 -20.14
C GLY A 89 28.04 35.59 -21.08
N LEU A 90 28.03 35.09 -22.32
CA LEU A 90 26.99 35.36 -23.32
C LEU A 90 25.56 35.06 -22.82
N GLY A 91 25.37 33.95 -22.10
CA GLY A 91 24.07 33.59 -21.53
C GLY A 91 23.49 34.68 -20.63
N SER A 92 24.33 35.34 -19.82
CA SER A 92 23.87 36.44 -18.97
C SER A 92 23.46 37.67 -19.78
N ILE A 93 24.09 37.90 -20.94
CA ILE A 93 23.75 39.03 -21.84
C ILE A 93 22.36 38.82 -22.43
N ILE A 94 22.10 37.64 -23.02
CA ILE A 94 20.78 37.34 -23.60
C ILE A 94 19.69 37.22 -22.52
N TRP A 95 20.03 36.73 -21.33
CA TRP A 95 19.13 36.71 -20.17
C TRP A 95 18.71 38.12 -19.76
N ASN A 96 19.66 39.00 -19.47
CA ASN A 96 19.36 40.38 -19.05
C ASN A 96 18.54 41.12 -20.11
N ARG A 97 18.88 40.95 -21.40
CA ARG A 97 18.12 41.51 -22.52
C ARG A 97 16.68 41.00 -22.57
N ALA A 98 16.46 39.73 -22.25
CA ALA A 98 15.11 39.15 -22.19
C ALA A 98 14.31 39.72 -21.01
N ILE A 99 14.91 39.80 -19.81
CA ILE A 99 14.27 40.38 -18.62
C ILE A 99 13.88 41.84 -18.85
N ASP A 100 14.78 42.64 -19.44
CA ASP A 100 14.51 44.06 -19.76
C ASP A 100 13.31 44.25 -20.72
N ARG A 101 13.03 43.23 -21.53
CA ARG A 101 11.93 43.24 -22.51
C ARG A 101 10.61 42.72 -21.97
N MET A 102 10.63 41.96 -20.86
CA MET A 102 9.40 41.48 -20.24
C MET A 102 8.65 42.64 -19.61
N PRO A 103 7.31 42.72 -19.74
CA PRO A 103 6.54 43.77 -19.10
C PRO A 103 6.75 43.78 -17.58
N ARG A 104 7.04 44.94 -17.00
CA ARG A 104 7.39 45.05 -15.56
C ARG A 104 6.28 44.63 -14.59
N HIS A 105 5.04 44.61 -15.05
CA HIS A 105 3.88 44.18 -14.25
C HIS A 105 3.64 42.66 -14.34
N TYR A 106 4.40 41.94 -15.17
CA TYR A 106 4.24 40.51 -15.31
C TYR A 106 5.00 39.75 -14.23
N THR A 107 4.42 38.63 -13.81
CA THR A 107 5.15 37.61 -13.04
C THR A 107 6.05 36.82 -13.98
N ILE A 108 7.35 36.78 -13.70
CA ILE A 108 8.30 35.97 -14.47
C ILE A 108 8.31 34.55 -13.88
N ALA A 109 8.05 33.56 -14.72
CA ALA A 109 7.98 32.16 -14.32
C ALA A 109 8.83 31.28 -15.24
N LEU A 110 9.39 30.20 -14.69
CA LEU A 110 10.12 29.19 -15.45
C LEU A 110 10.09 27.85 -14.74
N ARG A 111 10.45 26.79 -15.46
CA ARG A 111 10.75 25.48 -14.85
C ARG A 111 12.25 25.27 -14.85
N ALA A 112 12.82 25.10 -13.66
CA ALA A 112 14.24 24.86 -13.48
C ALA A 112 14.50 23.35 -13.33
N VAL A 113 15.51 22.85 -14.04
CA VAL A 113 16.14 21.57 -13.67
C VAL A 113 16.83 21.72 -12.31
N PRO A 114 16.92 20.65 -11.48
CA PRO A 114 17.35 20.76 -10.08
C PRO A 114 18.68 21.50 -9.86
N ASN A 115 19.67 21.25 -10.72
CA ASN A 115 21.00 21.89 -10.65
C ASN A 115 20.99 23.40 -10.98
N MET A 116 19.94 23.92 -11.62
CA MET A 116 19.82 25.32 -12.00
C MET A 116 18.95 26.14 -11.04
N VAL A 117 18.23 25.50 -10.11
CA VAL A 117 17.32 26.16 -9.16
C VAL A 117 18.03 27.27 -8.38
N ALA A 118 19.17 26.98 -7.76
CA ALA A 118 19.90 27.96 -6.96
C ALA A 118 20.31 29.19 -7.79
N ARG A 119 20.70 28.97 -9.05
CA ARG A 119 21.12 30.04 -9.95
C ARG A 119 19.95 30.96 -10.31
N TYR A 120 18.78 30.42 -10.65
CA TYR A 120 17.61 31.24 -10.97
C TYR A 120 17.05 31.96 -9.73
N LYS A 121 17.05 31.30 -8.56
CA LYS A 121 16.62 31.91 -7.28
C LYS A 121 17.50 33.08 -6.85
N SER A 122 18.79 33.05 -7.18
CA SER A 122 19.71 34.16 -6.88
C SER A 122 19.47 35.42 -7.73
N LYS A 123 18.51 35.37 -8.67
CA LYS A 123 18.24 36.44 -9.64
C LYS A 123 16.74 36.75 -9.69
N ASP A 124 16.14 36.71 -10.89
CA ASP A 124 14.84 37.28 -11.23
C ASP A 124 13.65 36.38 -10.86
N THR A 125 13.89 35.17 -10.37
CA THR A 125 12.84 34.22 -9.95
C THR A 125 13.12 33.64 -8.56
N PRO A 126 13.11 34.45 -7.48
CA PRO A 126 13.50 34.02 -6.14
C PRO A 126 12.48 33.09 -5.45
N VAL A 127 11.23 33.10 -5.91
CA VAL A 127 10.13 32.31 -5.34
C VAL A 127 10.08 30.94 -6.00
N GLU A 128 10.09 29.89 -5.17
CA GLU A 128 9.99 28.50 -5.63
C GLU A 128 8.53 28.05 -5.65
N GLY A 129 8.06 27.59 -6.81
CA GLY A 129 6.75 26.99 -7.00
C GLY A 129 6.75 25.46 -6.76
N PRO A 130 5.62 24.78 -7.02
CA PRO A 130 5.51 23.33 -6.88
C PRO A 130 6.48 22.58 -7.81
N ARG A 131 7.01 21.44 -7.35
CA ARG A 131 7.92 20.63 -8.17
C ARG A 131 7.17 19.79 -9.19
N LEU A 132 7.81 19.56 -10.32
CA LEU A 132 7.32 18.69 -11.37
C LEU A 132 8.07 17.36 -11.32
N HIS A 133 7.33 16.27 -11.18
CA HIS A 133 7.87 14.92 -11.15
C HIS A 133 7.65 14.25 -12.50
N SER A 134 8.67 13.54 -12.99
CA SER A 134 8.61 12.80 -14.25
C SER A 134 8.49 11.30 -13.99
N TYR A 135 7.54 10.65 -14.65
CA TYR A 135 7.34 9.21 -14.61
C TYR A 135 7.33 8.67 -16.02
N GLU A 136 8.13 7.64 -16.27
CA GLU A 136 8.18 6.93 -17.53
C GLU A 136 7.62 5.50 -17.36
N MET A 137 6.80 5.05 -18.30
CA MET A 137 6.22 3.71 -18.32
C MET A 137 6.23 3.14 -19.73
N ASP A 138 6.49 1.84 -19.87
CA ASP A 138 6.32 1.12 -21.13
C ASP A 138 4.83 0.89 -21.46
N LEU A 139 4.58 0.57 -22.74
CA LEU A 139 3.24 0.34 -23.28
C LEU A 139 2.45 -0.73 -22.52
N ASP A 140 3.06 -1.87 -22.22
CA ASP A 140 2.38 -3.01 -21.59
C ASP A 140 2.00 -2.69 -20.16
N THR A 141 2.94 -2.12 -19.39
CA THR A 141 2.69 -1.67 -18.02
C THR A 141 1.58 -0.63 -17.98
N LEU A 142 1.64 0.40 -18.83
CA LEU A 142 0.62 1.45 -18.83
C LEU A 142 -0.75 0.90 -19.27
N SER A 143 -0.79 -0.01 -20.24
CA SER A 143 -2.03 -0.69 -20.67
C SER A 143 -2.66 -1.46 -19.51
N HIS A 144 -1.87 -2.26 -18.81
CA HIS A 144 -2.33 -3.04 -17.66
C HIS A 144 -2.84 -2.15 -16.51
N VAL A 145 -2.09 -1.11 -16.17
CA VAL A 145 -2.51 -0.12 -15.17
C VAL A 145 -3.83 0.54 -15.57
N ALA A 146 -3.97 0.92 -16.84
CA ALA A 146 -5.19 1.54 -17.34
C ALA A 146 -6.39 0.59 -17.28
N GLU A 147 -6.21 -0.71 -17.52
CA GLU A 147 -7.26 -1.73 -17.37
C GLU A 147 -7.67 -1.94 -15.91
N LEU A 148 -6.70 -1.99 -14.99
CA LEU A 148 -6.97 -2.20 -13.56
C LEU A 148 -7.75 -1.04 -12.92
N HIS A 149 -7.48 0.18 -13.36
CA HIS A 149 -8.03 1.38 -12.74
C HIS A 149 -9.24 1.97 -13.47
N ALA A 150 -9.52 1.59 -14.72
CA ALA A 150 -10.73 1.94 -15.44
C ALA A 150 -11.83 0.89 -15.22
N SER A 151 -12.57 1.04 -14.12
CA SER A 151 -13.59 0.09 -13.68
C SER A 151 -14.93 0.20 -14.43
N LYS A 152 -15.23 1.38 -14.98
CA LYS A 152 -16.50 1.66 -15.66
C LYS A 152 -16.32 1.75 -17.17
N SER A 153 -17.11 0.97 -17.91
CA SER A 153 -17.27 1.18 -19.35
C SER A 153 -17.96 2.53 -19.58
N ARG A 154 -17.29 3.44 -20.29
CA ARG A 154 -17.79 4.77 -20.65
C ARG A 154 -17.54 5.05 -22.12
N GLU A 155 -18.34 5.92 -22.73
CA GLU A 155 -18.14 6.34 -24.12
C GLU A 155 -16.90 7.25 -24.20
N ALA A 156 -15.86 6.76 -24.88
CA ALA A 156 -14.70 7.55 -25.24
C ALA A 156 -14.76 7.92 -26.72
N LYS A 157 -14.48 9.18 -27.06
CA LYS A 157 -14.35 9.66 -28.44
C LYS A 157 -12.98 10.26 -28.69
N MET A 158 -12.46 10.08 -29.91
CA MET A 158 -11.29 10.84 -30.35
C MET A 158 -11.69 12.27 -30.65
N VAL A 159 -10.81 13.23 -30.37
CA VAL A 159 -11.06 14.66 -30.63
C VAL A 159 -11.26 14.93 -32.13
N SER A 160 -10.62 14.13 -33.01
CA SER A 160 -10.82 14.19 -34.46
C SER A 160 -12.25 13.87 -34.91
N ASP A 161 -13.01 13.19 -34.06
CA ASP A 161 -14.33 12.66 -34.39
C ASP A 161 -15.45 13.48 -33.72
N LEU A 162 -15.10 14.58 -33.05
CA LEU A 162 -16.07 15.47 -32.41
C LEU A 162 -16.78 16.34 -33.45
N SER A 163 -18.08 16.49 -33.26
CA SER A 163 -18.84 17.55 -33.92
C SER A 163 -18.35 18.94 -33.45
N LYS A 164 -18.70 19.99 -34.21
CA LYS A 164 -18.37 21.37 -33.84
C LYS A 164 -18.88 21.73 -32.43
N ALA A 165 -20.10 21.32 -32.08
CA ALA A 165 -20.69 21.59 -30.77
C ALA A 165 -19.97 20.84 -29.64
N GLU A 166 -19.59 19.57 -29.85
CA GLU A 166 -18.80 18.80 -28.89
C GLU A 166 -17.38 19.40 -28.71
N TYR A 167 -16.79 19.92 -29.78
CA TYR A 167 -15.49 20.60 -29.68
C TYR A 167 -15.58 21.93 -28.90
N GLU A 168 -16.64 22.71 -29.10
CA GLU A 168 -16.91 23.91 -28.28
C GLU A 168 -17.12 23.53 -26.80
N GLN A 169 -17.74 22.39 -26.51
CA GLN A 169 -17.85 21.85 -25.15
C GLN A 169 -16.48 21.44 -24.58
N LEU A 170 -15.59 20.85 -25.38
CA LEU A 170 -14.21 20.55 -24.98
C LEU A 170 -13.45 21.84 -24.61
N GLU A 171 -13.61 22.90 -25.40
CA GLU A 171 -13.03 24.21 -25.11
C GLU A 171 -13.53 24.75 -23.76
N GLN A 172 -14.84 24.64 -23.49
CA GLN A 172 -15.44 25.03 -22.21
C GLN A 172 -14.93 24.17 -21.05
N PHE A 173 -14.83 22.86 -21.22
CA PHE A 173 -14.26 21.95 -20.21
C PHE A 173 -12.81 22.30 -19.91
N CYS A 174 -11.98 22.49 -20.92
CA CYS A 174 -10.58 22.90 -20.71
C CYS A 174 -10.48 24.25 -20.00
N ASN A 175 -11.34 25.21 -20.34
CA ASN A 175 -11.40 26.49 -19.63
C ASN A 175 -11.87 26.33 -18.18
N SER A 176 -12.77 25.40 -17.89
CA SER A 176 -13.24 25.13 -16.53
C SER A 176 -12.14 24.57 -15.63
N VAL A 177 -11.18 23.82 -16.19
CA VAL A 177 -10.03 23.24 -15.46
C VAL A 177 -8.88 24.25 -15.37
N VAL A 178 -8.46 24.81 -16.51
CA VAL A 178 -7.26 25.67 -16.59
C VAL A 178 -7.55 27.11 -16.15
N LYS A 179 -8.82 27.53 -16.17
CA LYS A 179 -9.30 28.89 -15.86
C LYS A 179 -8.71 29.99 -16.76
N ARG A 180 -8.29 29.61 -17.97
CA ARG A 180 -7.61 30.48 -18.93
C ARG A 180 -8.09 30.19 -20.34
N ASP A 181 -8.32 31.24 -21.13
CA ASP A 181 -8.74 31.09 -22.52
C ASP A 181 -7.53 30.68 -23.38
N ARG A 182 -7.52 29.40 -23.74
CA ARG A 182 -6.50 28.78 -24.59
C ARG A 182 -7.08 28.21 -25.88
N ARG A 183 -8.24 28.70 -26.34
CA ARG A 183 -8.95 28.16 -27.52
C ARG A 183 -8.08 28.20 -28.78
N HIS A 184 -7.41 29.32 -29.02
CA HIS A 184 -6.52 29.47 -30.18
C HIS A 184 -5.42 28.39 -30.19
N PHE A 185 -4.73 28.22 -29.05
CA PHE A 185 -3.72 27.18 -28.88
C PHE A 185 -4.31 25.77 -29.05
N LEU A 186 -5.45 25.46 -28.42
CA LEU A 186 -6.04 24.12 -28.46
C LEU A 186 -6.41 23.70 -29.88
N ARG A 187 -6.93 24.61 -30.71
CA ARG A 187 -7.24 24.33 -32.12
C ARG A 187 -5.98 23.97 -32.90
N GLN A 188 -4.94 24.81 -32.82
CA GLN A 188 -3.66 24.53 -33.48
C GLN A 188 -3.03 23.22 -32.98
N PHE A 189 -3.10 22.97 -31.67
CA PHE A 189 -2.56 21.76 -31.04
C PHE A 189 -3.23 20.48 -31.56
N HIS A 190 -4.56 20.48 -31.73
CA HIS A 190 -5.30 19.33 -32.26
C HIS A 190 -5.21 19.19 -33.79
N GLU A 191 -4.87 20.26 -34.51
CA GLU A 191 -4.61 20.22 -35.96
C GLU A 191 -3.25 19.58 -36.31
N LEU A 192 -2.33 19.47 -35.35
CA LEU A 192 -1.04 18.83 -35.58
C LEU A 192 -1.23 17.34 -35.92
N PRO A 193 -0.61 16.84 -37.02
CA PRO A 193 -0.86 15.49 -37.54
C PRO A 193 -0.44 14.38 -36.57
N PHE A 194 0.52 14.66 -35.70
CA PHE A 194 1.06 13.73 -34.70
C PHE A 194 0.38 13.83 -33.33
N THR A 195 -0.45 14.84 -33.08
CA THR A 195 -1.24 14.92 -31.85
C THR A 195 -2.41 13.95 -31.93
N LYS A 196 -2.64 13.20 -30.86
CA LYS A 196 -3.87 12.41 -30.67
C LYS A 196 -4.48 12.80 -29.34
N ALA A 197 -5.80 12.93 -29.32
CA ALA A 197 -6.51 13.32 -28.11
C ALA A 197 -7.86 12.63 -28.04
N SER A 198 -8.34 12.41 -26.82
CA SER A 198 -9.58 11.71 -26.51
C SER A 198 -10.33 12.44 -25.40
N VAL A 199 -11.64 12.25 -25.39
CA VAL A 199 -12.55 12.73 -24.35
C VAL A 199 -13.42 11.59 -23.84
N LEU A 200 -13.84 11.67 -22.57
CA LEU A 200 -14.92 10.84 -22.04
C LEU A 200 -16.21 11.64 -21.99
N ILE A 201 -17.29 10.98 -22.40
CA ILE A 201 -18.64 11.53 -22.43
C ILE A 201 -19.50 10.77 -21.42
N ASP A 202 -20.25 11.51 -20.60
CA ASP A 202 -21.22 10.92 -19.67
C ASP A 202 -22.59 10.66 -20.32
N ASN A 203 -23.53 10.11 -19.54
CA ASN A 203 -24.87 9.78 -20.02
C ASN A 203 -25.68 11.02 -20.45
N ASP A 204 -25.35 12.19 -19.91
CA ASP A 204 -25.98 13.47 -20.22
C ASP A 204 -25.30 14.18 -21.39
N ARG A 205 -24.39 13.49 -22.10
CA ARG A 205 -23.60 13.99 -23.24
C ARG A 205 -22.64 15.12 -22.84
N ASN A 206 -22.16 15.14 -21.60
CA ASN A 206 -21.13 16.08 -21.14
C ASN A 206 -19.73 15.49 -21.23
N ILE A 207 -18.77 16.30 -21.68
CA ILE A 207 -17.35 15.97 -21.57
C ILE A 207 -16.92 16.10 -20.10
N ILE A 208 -16.45 14.98 -19.55
CA ILE A 208 -16.07 14.87 -18.13
C ILE A 208 -14.57 14.59 -17.93
N ALA A 209 -13.87 14.18 -18.99
CA ALA A 209 -12.42 14.02 -18.99
C ALA A 209 -11.84 14.29 -20.39
N TYR A 210 -10.57 14.69 -20.42
CA TYR A 210 -9.82 14.97 -21.64
C TYR A 210 -8.35 14.57 -21.45
N ALA A 211 -7.79 13.92 -22.46
CA ALA A 211 -6.38 13.63 -22.52
C ALA A 211 -5.83 13.81 -23.92
N ALA A 212 -4.53 14.10 -24.02
CA ALA A 212 -3.79 14.09 -25.27
C ALA A 212 -2.45 13.40 -25.13
N VAL A 213 -1.95 12.89 -26.27
CA VAL A 213 -0.64 12.28 -26.40
C VAL A 213 0.08 12.86 -27.62
N CYS A 214 1.35 13.18 -27.46
CA CYS A 214 2.24 13.68 -28.50
C CYS A 214 3.59 12.96 -28.43
N PRO A 215 4.25 12.66 -29.56
CA PRO A 215 5.62 12.19 -29.52
C PRO A 215 6.53 13.29 -28.92
N THR A 216 7.55 12.88 -28.19
CA THR A 216 8.68 13.76 -27.89
C THR A 216 9.48 14.04 -29.16
N SER A 217 10.40 14.99 -29.11
CA SER A 217 11.30 15.27 -30.24
C SER A 217 12.29 14.13 -30.53
N HIS A 218 12.40 13.16 -29.62
CA HIS A 218 13.24 11.97 -29.72
C HIS A 218 12.54 10.83 -30.45
N SER A 219 12.24 11.01 -31.73
CA SER A 219 11.45 10.06 -32.52
C SER A 219 11.99 8.61 -32.50
N HIS A 220 13.32 8.45 -32.49
CA HIS A 220 14.01 7.16 -32.40
C HIS A 220 13.75 6.39 -31.11
N SER A 221 13.25 7.05 -30.07
CA SER A 221 13.05 6.48 -28.73
C SER A 221 11.61 6.00 -28.48
N HIS A 222 10.72 6.19 -29.47
CA HIS A 222 9.27 5.97 -29.40
C HIS A 222 8.64 6.45 -28.08
N LEU A 223 9.14 7.56 -27.56
CA LEU A 223 8.71 8.17 -26.30
C LEU A 223 7.62 9.22 -26.56
N PHE A 224 6.48 9.03 -25.92
CA PHE A 224 5.29 9.86 -26.05
C PHE A 224 4.97 10.56 -24.74
N LYS A 225 4.73 11.86 -24.78
CA LYS A 225 4.23 12.62 -23.63
C LYS A 225 2.71 12.56 -23.59
N LEU A 226 2.19 12.12 -22.46
CA LEU A 226 0.76 12.13 -22.18
C LEU A 226 0.42 13.41 -21.40
N ALA A 227 0.06 14.45 -22.13
CA ALA A 227 -0.35 15.73 -21.57
C ALA A 227 -1.19 16.55 -22.56
N PRO A 228 -2.20 17.29 -22.08
CA PRO A 228 -2.70 17.29 -20.71
C PRO A 228 -3.49 16.01 -20.38
N LEU A 229 -3.78 15.82 -19.09
CA LEU A 229 -4.71 14.81 -18.59
C LEU A 229 -5.59 15.47 -17.52
N TYR A 230 -6.87 15.66 -17.84
CA TYR A 230 -7.86 16.29 -16.97
C TYR A 230 -9.02 15.33 -16.72
N ALA A 231 -9.31 15.04 -15.45
CA ALA A 231 -10.37 14.14 -15.02
C ALA A 231 -10.74 14.45 -13.56
N SER A 232 -11.94 14.05 -13.14
CA SER A 232 -12.40 14.25 -11.76
C SER A 232 -12.11 13.05 -10.85
N SER A 233 -11.70 11.92 -11.42
CA SER A 233 -11.35 10.70 -10.69
C SER A 233 -10.25 9.89 -11.38
N THR A 234 -9.63 8.99 -10.63
CA THR A 234 -8.64 8.03 -11.16
C THR A 234 -9.25 7.13 -12.24
N ASP A 235 -10.50 6.67 -12.04
CA ASP A 235 -11.26 5.87 -13.00
C ASP A 235 -11.38 6.58 -14.36
N GLU A 236 -11.80 7.85 -14.35
CA GLU A 236 -11.91 8.68 -15.56
C GLU A 236 -10.56 8.97 -16.20
N ALA A 237 -9.53 9.22 -15.39
CA ALA A 237 -8.19 9.50 -15.87
C ALA A 237 -7.61 8.32 -16.66
N PHE A 238 -7.82 7.09 -16.19
CA PHE A 238 -7.36 5.89 -16.89
C PHE A 238 -8.28 5.50 -18.05
N ALA A 239 -9.60 5.67 -17.92
CA ALA A 239 -10.54 5.40 -19.00
C ALA A 239 -10.31 6.34 -20.21
N VAL A 240 -9.99 7.63 -20.01
CA VAL A 240 -9.79 8.58 -21.11
C VAL A 240 -8.52 8.29 -21.90
N ILE A 241 -7.49 7.70 -21.28
CA ILE A 241 -6.20 7.45 -21.97
C ILE A 241 -6.16 6.11 -22.71
N GLN A 242 -7.04 5.16 -22.41
CA GLN A 242 -7.06 3.85 -23.08
C GLN A 242 -7.09 3.91 -24.62
N PRO A 243 -7.93 4.75 -25.27
CA PRO A 243 -7.91 4.89 -26.72
C PRO A 243 -6.57 5.42 -27.26
N LEU A 244 -5.89 6.28 -26.49
CA LEU A 244 -4.60 6.86 -26.86
C LEU A 244 -3.50 5.80 -26.80
N ILE A 245 -3.47 5.02 -25.71
CA ILE A 245 -2.53 3.91 -25.52
C ILE A 245 -2.68 2.92 -26.69
N LYS A 246 -3.91 2.50 -26.99
CA LYS A 246 -4.21 1.59 -28.11
C LYS A 246 -3.75 2.16 -29.45
N ARG A 247 -3.97 3.46 -29.70
CA ARG A 247 -3.58 4.11 -30.95
C ARG A 247 -2.06 4.19 -31.11
N VAL A 248 -1.34 4.49 -30.03
CA VAL A 248 0.13 4.53 -30.02
C VAL A 248 0.71 3.12 -30.15
N GLY A 249 0.20 2.14 -29.41
CA GLY A 249 0.65 0.75 -29.49
C GLY A 249 0.44 0.10 -30.86
N ALA A 250 -0.58 0.53 -31.60
CA ALA A 250 -0.78 0.10 -32.99
C ALA A 250 0.26 0.67 -33.97
N LEU A 251 0.95 1.75 -33.59
CA LEU A 251 2.03 2.36 -34.39
C LEU A 251 3.40 1.79 -33.98
N TYR A 252 3.64 1.63 -32.68
CA TYR A 252 4.92 1.21 -32.12
C TYR A 252 4.68 0.26 -30.94
N SER A 253 5.11 -1.00 -31.08
CA SER A 253 4.95 -2.02 -30.04
C SER A 253 5.87 -1.80 -28.83
N ASP A 254 6.96 -1.04 -29.02
CA ASP A 254 7.96 -0.68 -28.01
C ASP A 254 7.75 0.75 -27.48
N ALA A 255 6.57 1.32 -27.67
CA ALA A 255 6.27 2.68 -27.22
C ALA A 255 6.45 2.84 -25.71
N ARG A 256 6.92 4.02 -25.31
CA ARG A 256 7.00 4.44 -23.91
C ARG A 256 6.24 5.74 -23.72
N PHE A 257 5.75 5.95 -22.51
CA PHE A 257 4.95 7.10 -22.12
C PHE A 257 5.62 7.85 -20.99
N ILE A 258 5.66 9.18 -21.09
CA ILE A 258 6.14 10.07 -20.05
C ILE A 258 5.00 10.94 -19.51
N PHE A 259 4.92 11.00 -18.18
CA PHE A 259 3.97 11.80 -17.42
C PHE A 259 4.71 12.84 -16.60
N HIS A 260 4.29 14.09 -16.69
CA HIS A 260 4.77 15.15 -15.81
C HIS A 260 3.68 15.53 -14.81
N VAL A 261 3.92 15.22 -13.54
CA VAL A 261 2.95 15.37 -12.47
C VAL A 261 3.41 16.47 -11.51
N LEU A 262 2.60 17.52 -11.40
CA LEU A 262 2.92 18.69 -10.57
C LEU A 262 2.50 18.46 -9.11
N GLU A 263 3.39 18.74 -8.17
CA GLU A 263 3.06 18.73 -6.74
C GLU A 263 1.84 19.60 -6.42
N GLY A 264 1.04 19.15 -5.46
CA GLY A 264 -0.21 19.81 -5.09
C GLY A 264 -1.41 19.50 -6.00
N SER A 265 -1.19 18.90 -7.18
CA SER A 265 -2.28 18.42 -8.03
C SER A 265 -2.91 17.13 -7.50
N ILE A 266 -4.14 16.82 -7.93
CA ILE A 266 -4.77 15.52 -7.68
C ILE A 266 -3.92 14.40 -8.26
N GLY A 267 -3.34 14.61 -9.45
CA GLY A 267 -2.42 13.66 -10.08
C GLY A 267 -1.26 13.27 -9.18
N PHE A 268 -0.65 14.21 -8.45
CA PHE A 268 0.46 13.91 -7.54
C PHE A 268 0.04 13.07 -6.32
N LYS A 269 -1.22 13.13 -5.90
CA LYS A 269 -1.73 12.30 -4.80
C LYS A 269 -2.00 10.86 -5.24
N VAL A 270 -2.44 10.67 -6.48
CA VAL A 270 -2.98 9.37 -6.94
C VAL A 270 -2.03 8.60 -7.85
N LEU A 271 -1.26 9.29 -8.70
CA LEU A 271 -0.44 8.65 -9.73
C LEU A 271 0.89 8.11 -9.18
N PRO A 272 1.66 8.78 -8.30
CA PRO A 272 2.93 8.25 -7.84
C PRO A 272 2.83 6.88 -7.17
N PRO A 273 1.84 6.55 -6.31
CA PRO A 273 1.68 5.20 -5.79
C PRO A 273 1.44 4.15 -6.88
N ILE A 274 0.75 4.54 -7.97
CA ILE A 274 0.46 3.68 -9.10
C ILE A 274 1.70 3.53 -10.00
N PHE A 275 2.43 4.62 -10.26
CA PHE A 275 3.59 4.65 -11.14
C PHE A 275 4.88 4.16 -10.47
N SER A 276 4.94 4.24 -9.14
CA SER A 276 6.02 3.66 -8.34
C SER A 276 5.86 2.16 -8.16
N MET A 277 4.84 1.52 -8.76
CA MET A 277 4.80 0.07 -9.01
C MET A 277 5.88 -0.36 -10.03
N LYS A 278 7.11 0.15 -9.92
CA LYS A 278 8.26 -0.33 -10.68
C LYS A 278 8.37 -1.84 -10.48
N GLN A 279 8.10 -2.61 -11.53
CA GLN A 279 8.52 -4.00 -11.78
C GLN A 279 8.85 -4.82 -10.53
N PHE A 280 7.94 -4.88 -9.57
CA PHE A 280 8.09 -5.80 -8.45
C PHE A 280 7.49 -7.12 -8.89
N GLU A 281 8.30 -7.93 -9.56
CA GLU A 281 7.89 -9.27 -9.91
C GLU A 281 7.81 -10.11 -8.63
N PHE A 282 6.59 -10.50 -8.29
CA PHE A 282 6.33 -11.49 -7.27
C PHE A 282 5.65 -12.69 -7.89
N GLU A 283 5.74 -13.82 -7.20
CA GLU A 283 4.96 -15.00 -7.48
C GLU A 283 4.09 -15.36 -6.27
N ILE A 284 3.02 -16.09 -6.55
CA ILE A 284 2.10 -16.58 -5.54
C ILE A 284 2.34 -18.09 -5.35
N LEU A 285 2.60 -18.46 -4.11
CA LEU A 285 2.86 -19.84 -3.69
C LEU A 285 1.66 -20.36 -2.88
N ASP A 286 0.96 -21.36 -3.41
CA ASP A 286 -0.27 -21.91 -2.78
C ASP A 286 0.02 -23.12 -1.85
N LYS A 287 1.29 -23.53 -1.77
CA LYS A 287 1.80 -24.62 -0.92
C LYS A 287 3.23 -24.30 -0.55
N VAL A 288 3.51 -24.21 0.73
CA VAL A 288 4.84 -23.92 1.26
C VAL A 288 5.20 -25.03 2.25
N PRO A 289 6.24 -25.84 1.98
CA PRO A 289 6.67 -26.91 2.89
C PRO A 289 6.97 -26.38 4.30
N PRO A 290 6.77 -27.17 5.37
CA PRO A 290 6.99 -26.71 6.74
C PRO A 290 8.44 -26.28 7.05
N ASP A 291 9.40 -26.77 6.27
CA ASP A 291 10.84 -26.52 6.35
C ASP A 291 11.33 -25.41 5.40
N ASP A 292 10.43 -24.79 4.64
CA ASP A 292 10.77 -23.68 3.73
C ASP A 292 11.23 -22.44 4.51
N ILE A 293 12.26 -21.76 3.99
CA ILE A 293 12.85 -20.56 4.59
C ILE A 293 11.84 -19.41 4.72
N LEU A 294 10.81 -19.35 3.87
CA LEU A 294 9.78 -18.31 3.93
C LEU A 294 9.03 -18.31 5.26
N TRP A 295 8.94 -19.45 5.96
CA TRP A 295 8.35 -19.49 7.29
C TRP A 295 9.18 -18.71 8.32
N LYS A 296 10.50 -18.67 8.15
CA LYS A 296 11.38 -17.86 9.00
C LYS A 296 11.10 -16.37 8.77
N ASP A 297 11.10 -15.93 7.52
CA ASP A 297 10.84 -14.52 7.17
C ASP A 297 9.41 -14.09 7.57
N PHE A 298 8.43 -14.98 7.42
CA PHE A 298 7.07 -14.78 7.90
C PHE A 298 7.03 -14.51 9.41
N LYS A 299 7.74 -15.33 10.22
CA LYS A 299 7.82 -15.13 11.68
C LYS A 299 8.44 -13.78 12.03
N GLU A 300 9.50 -13.40 11.33
CA GLU A 300 10.15 -12.10 11.51
C GLU A 300 9.20 -10.95 11.16
N ALA A 301 8.45 -11.06 10.06
CA ALA A 301 7.45 -10.07 9.68
C ALA A 301 6.32 -9.94 10.72
N VAL A 302 5.81 -11.07 11.23
CA VAL A 302 4.77 -11.07 12.27
C VAL A 302 5.27 -10.44 13.57
N ARG A 303 6.51 -10.73 13.97
CA ARG A 303 7.15 -10.12 15.15
C ARG A 303 7.34 -8.62 14.95
N ALA A 304 7.78 -8.18 13.77
CA ALA A 304 7.95 -6.77 13.44
C ALA A 304 6.63 -5.99 13.48
N GLU A 305 5.49 -6.64 13.18
CA GLU A 305 4.17 -6.03 13.34
C GLU A 305 3.66 -6.04 14.79
N GLY A 306 4.33 -6.70 15.74
CA GLY A 306 3.91 -6.73 17.14
C GLY A 306 2.63 -7.53 17.41
N TRP A 307 2.33 -8.55 16.60
CA TRP A 307 1.12 -9.37 16.75
C TRP A 307 1.24 -10.37 17.92
N ILE A 308 1.15 -9.89 19.16
CA ILE A 308 1.45 -10.71 20.34
C ILE A 308 0.29 -11.64 20.75
N ASN A 309 -0.97 -11.27 20.50
CA ASN A 309 -2.14 -12.01 21.01
C ASN A 309 -2.55 -13.22 20.16
N GLY A 310 -2.36 -13.11 18.85
CA GLY A 310 -2.70 -14.15 17.88
C GLY A 310 -1.49 -14.86 17.27
N ALA A 311 -0.26 -14.48 17.64
CA ALA A 311 0.95 -15.03 17.02
C ALA A 311 2.07 -15.28 18.03
N ASP A 312 1.72 -15.96 19.12
CA ASP A 312 2.72 -16.48 20.04
C ASP A 312 3.65 -17.51 19.38
N ASP A 313 4.73 -17.86 20.09
CA ASP A 313 5.75 -18.74 19.54
C ASP A 313 5.22 -20.18 19.29
N SER A 314 4.17 -20.63 19.98
CA SER A 314 3.58 -21.94 19.71
C SER A 314 2.77 -21.93 18.42
N VAL A 315 1.98 -20.88 18.17
CA VAL A 315 1.31 -20.65 16.88
C VAL A 315 2.33 -20.69 15.75
N LEU A 316 3.37 -19.87 15.87
CA LEU A 316 4.37 -19.72 14.83
C LEU A 316 5.14 -21.03 14.58
N SER A 317 5.25 -21.90 15.58
CA SER A 317 5.93 -23.19 15.46
C SER A 317 5.03 -24.30 14.92
N THR A 318 3.71 -24.23 15.17
CA THR A 318 2.76 -25.27 14.77
C THR A 318 2.10 -25.01 13.42
N ILE A 319 1.90 -23.75 13.03
CA ILE A 319 1.24 -23.37 11.77
C ILE A 319 1.81 -24.01 10.52
N PRO A 320 3.15 -24.10 10.34
CA PRO A 320 3.72 -24.71 9.14
C PRO A 320 3.25 -26.16 8.95
N LYS A 321 2.86 -26.85 10.03
CA LYS A 321 2.38 -28.23 10.02
C LYS A 321 0.85 -28.36 9.92
N LEU A 322 0.10 -27.31 10.28
CA LEU A 322 -1.35 -27.39 10.48
C LEU A 322 -2.17 -26.57 9.47
N ALA A 323 -1.62 -25.45 9.00
CA ALA A 323 -2.37 -24.47 8.24
C ALA A 323 -2.17 -24.61 6.73
N LYS A 324 -3.16 -24.15 5.98
CA LYS A 324 -3.03 -23.83 4.57
C LYS A 324 -2.58 -22.38 4.42
N VAL A 325 -1.92 -22.10 3.31
CA VAL A 325 -1.24 -20.83 3.12
C VAL A 325 -1.22 -20.42 1.66
N VAL A 326 -1.30 -19.12 1.44
CA VAL A 326 -0.88 -18.47 0.21
C VAL A 326 0.18 -17.43 0.58
N PHE A 327 1.39 -17.58 0.04
CA PHE A 327 2.49 -16.63 0.19
C PHE A 327 2.73 -15.85 -1.10
N ALA A 328 3.13 -14.58 -0.94
CA ALA A 328 3.76 -13.81 -2.00
C ALA A 328 5.27 -13.82 -1.74
N ARG A 329 6.04 -14.17 -2.76
CA ARG A 329 7.50 -14.16 -2.74
C ARG A 329 8.04 -13.30 -3.88
N SER A 330 9.07 -12.52 -3.59
CA SER A 330 9.78 -11.72 -4.60
C SER A 330 10.53 -12.66 -5.54
N LYS A 331 10.34 -12.51 -6.85
CA LYS A 331 11.08 -13.31 -7.84
C LYS A 331 12.55 -12.90 -7.96
N ILE A 332 12.89 -11.72 -7.46
CA ILE A 332 14.25 -11.15 -7.59
C ILE A 332 15.18 -11.79 -6.57
N ASP A 333 14.77 -11.84 -5.31
CA ASP A 333 15.60 -12.25 -4.18
C ASP A 333 15.03 -13.46 -3.42
N GLY A 334 13.83 -13.92 -3.77
CA GLY A 334 13.18 -15.04 -3.09
C GLY A 334 12.64 -14.68 -1.71
N ASN A 335 12.63 -13.41 -1.32
CA ASN A 335 12.23 -13.01 0.03
C ASN A 335 10.70 -12.98 0.19
N TYR A 336 10.25 -13.26 1.41
CA TYR A 336 8.85 -13.11 1.80
C TYR A 336 8.34 -11.67 1.63
N ILE A 337 7.14 -11.54 1.06
CA ILE A 337 6.43 -10.26 0.88
C ILE A 337 5.23 -10.16 1.81
N GLY A 338 4.45 -11.24 1.87
CA GLY A 338 3.16 -11.24 2.53
C GLY A 338 2.45 -12.59 2.44
N SER A 339 1.37 -12.74 3.20
CA SER A 339 0.62 -13.98 3.29
C SER A 339 -0.86 -13.79 3.53
N VAL A 340 -1.61 -14.85 3.27
CA VAL A 340 -2.89 -15.19 3.90
C VAL A 340 -2.80 -16.65 4.34
N ILE A 341 -3.08 -16.92 5.62
CA ILE A 341 -3.03 -18.27 6.21
C ILE A 341 -4.43 -18.63 6.71
N TRP A 342 -4.83 -19.89 6.60
CA TRP A 342 -6.08 -20.35 7.21
C TRP A 342 -5.99 -21.80 7.65
N CYS A 343 -6.80 -22.15 8.65
CA CYS A 343 -7.06 -23.54 9.00
C CYS A 343 -8.49 -23.91 8.64
N GLU A 344 -8.70 -25.19 8.37
CA GLU A 344 -10.00 -25.75 7.99
C GLU A 344 -10.45 -26.76 9.04
N ASN A 345 -11.68 -26.58 9.55
CA ASN A 345 -12.27 -27.50 10.51
C ASN A 345 -13.80 -27.44 10.44
N ASP A 346 -14.48 -28.60 10.35
CA ASP A 346 -15.96 -28.71 10.41
C ASP A 346 -16.73 -27.66 9.58
N GLY A 347 -16.31 -27.49 8.32
CA GLY A 347 -16.94 -26.54 7.40
C GLY A 347 -16.66 -25.07 7.72
N LEU A 348 -15.69 -24.75 8.59
CA LEU A 348 -15.13 -23.42 8.81
C LEU A 348 -13.73 -23.33 8.20
N ALA A 349 -13.45 -22.24 7.47
CA ALA A 349 -12.12 -21.83 7.08
C ALA A 349 -11.78 -20.56 7.86
N TYR A 350 -10.94 -20.68 8.89
CA TYR A 350 -10.56 -19.55 9.72
C TYR A 350 -9.31 -18.87 9.17
N ILE A 351 -9.47 -17.67 8.63
CA ILE A 351 -8.44 -16.85 8.02
C ILE A 351 -7.72 -16.01 9.07
N ALA A 352 -6.40 -16.00 8.97
CA ALA A 352 -5.51 -15.21 9.79
C ALA A 352 -4.23 -14.85 9.01
N PHE A 353 -3.35 -14.08 9.65
CA PHE A 353 -2.07 -13.67 9.06
C PHE A 353 -2.19 -13.09 7.66
N TYR A 354 -3.25 -12.28 7.46
CA TYR A 354 -3.31 -11.40 6.32
C TYR A 354 -2.37 -10.22 6.57
N ILE A 355 -1.12 -10.39 6.16
CA ILE A 355 0.00 -9.49 6.44
C ILE A 355 0.76 -9.22 5.15
N ILE A 356 1.16 -7.96 4.97
CA ILE A 356 2.03 -7.49 3.89
C ILE A 356 3.12 -6.67 4.56
N ARG A 357 4.40 -6.94 4.23
CA ARG A 357 5.51 -6.14 4.76
C ARG A 357 5.29 -4.66 4.42
N PRO A 358 5.59 -3.71 5.34
CA PRO A 358 5.26 -2.30 5.19
C PRO A 358 5.64 -1.68 3.84
N GLU A 359 6.81 -2.00 3.31
CA GLU A 359 7.38 -1.52 2.05
C GLU A 359 6.62 -1.99 0.80
N TYR A 360 5.80 -3.04 0.90
CA TYR A 360 5.00 -3.57 -0.21
C TYR A 360 3.50 -3.23 -0.11
N ARG A 361 3.10 -2.46 0.91
CA ARG A 361 1.71 -2.05 1.09
C ARG A 361 1.29 -1.02 0.02
N GLY A 362 0.03 -1.08 -0.39
CA GLY A 362 -0.52 -0.19 -1.42
C GLY A 362 -0.23 -0.64 -2.86
N LEU A 363 0.57 -1.69 -3.06
CA LEU A 363 0.92 -2.24 -4.38
C LEU A 363 -0.10 -3.27 -4.92
N GLY A 364 -1.27 -3.41 -4.31
CA GLY A 364 -2.30 -4.37 -4.73
C GLY A 364 -2.02 -5.86 -4.40
N ILE A 365 -0.81 -6.22 -3.95
CA ILE A 365 -0.39 -7.60 -3.63
C ILE A 365 -1.34 -8.26 -2.62
N GLY A 366 -1.75 -7.52 -1.59
CA GLY A 366 -2.69 -8.05 -0.59
C GLY A 366 -4.04 -8.47 -1.18
N SER A 367 -4.57 -7.75 -2.16
CA SER A 367 -5.81 -8.13 -2.85
C SER A 367 -5.62 -9.41 -3.68
N VAL A 368 -4.45 -9.59 -4.30
CA VAL A 368 -4.11 -10.81 -5.04
C VAL A 368 -4.03 -12.01 -4.09
N LEU A 369 -3.34 -11.87 -2.97
CA LEU A 369 -3.24 -12.90 -1.92
C LEU A 369 -4.60 -13.27 -1.35
N TRP A 370 -5.42 -12.26 -1.01
CA TRP A 370 -6.77 -12.45 -0.50
C TRP A 370 -7.63 -13.23 -1.50
N LYS A 371 -7.70 -12.77 -2.76
CA LYS A 371 -8.46 -13.43 -3.80
C LYS A 371 -8.01 -14.88 -4.00
N ARG A 372 -6.70 -15.12 -4.07
CA ARG A 372 -6.16 -16.48 -4.21
C ARG A 372 -6.53 -17.37 -3.02
N ALA A 373 -6.48 -16.87 -1.79
CA ALA A 373 -6.92 -17.63 -0.63
C ALA A 373 -8.41 -18.02 -0.73
N LEU A 374 -9.27 -17.07 -1.13
CA LEU A 374 -10.69 -17.33 -1.33
C LEU A 374 -10.96 -18.38 -2.42
N GLU A 375 -10.18 -18.38 -3.52
CA GLU A 375 -10.26 -19.40 -4.58
C GLU A 375 -9.89 -20.81 -4.07
N ARG A 376 -9.12 -20.90 -2.98
CA ARG A 376 -8.62 -22.17 -2.41
C ARG A 376 -9.49 -22.68 -1.26
N ILE A 377 -10.22 -21.80 -0.60
CA ILE A 377 -11.18 -22.15 0.45
C ILE A 377 -12.40 -22.83 -0.19
N PRO A 378 -12.83 -24.02 0.27
CA PRO A 378 -14.01 -24.67 -0.27
C PRO A 378 -15.25 -23.78 -0.15
N SER A 379 -16.00 -23.62 -1.25
CA SER A 379 -17.14 -22.69 -1.31
C SER A 379 -18.29 -23.03 -0.35
N ASN A 380 -18.37 -24.29 0.12
CA ASN A 380 -19.33 -24.70 1.12
C ASN A 380 -18.96 -24.27 2.55
N TYR A 381 -17.71 -23.86 2.78
CA TYR A 381 -17.25 -23.49 4.12
C TYR A 381 -17.77 -22.10 4.52
N THR A 382 -18.01 -21.90 5.80
CA THR A 382 -18.07 -20.56 6.38
C THR A 382 -16.65 -20.04 6.50
N MET A 383 -16.43 -18.77 6.20
CA MET A 383 -15.14 -18.13 6.46
C MET A 383 -15.24 -17.40 7.79
N GLY A 384 -14.22 -17.53 8.63
CA GLY A 384 -14.10 -16.81 9.89
C GLY A 384 -12.79 -16.01 9.92
N LEU A 385 -12.76 -14.88 10.61
CA LEU A 385 -11.52 -14.16 10.93
C LEU A 385 -11.67 -13.37 12.22
N ARG A 386 -10.55 -12.84 12.74
CA ARG A 386 -10.56 -11.88 13.84
C ARG A 386 -10.05 -10.52 13.40
N SER A 387 -10.77 -9.47 13.77
CA SER A 387 -10.36 -8.08 13.57
C SER A 387 -9.41 -7.60 14.68
N ASP A 388 -8.35 -8.36 14.97
CA ASP A 388 -7.41 -7.96 16.02
C ASP A 388 -6.69 -6.65 15.64
N GLY A 389 -6.68 -5.70 16.56
CA GLY A 389 -6.00 -4.42 16.37
C GLY A 389 -4.50 -4.58 16.63
N ILE A 390 -3.67 -4.06 15.73
CA ILE A 390 -2.20 -4.05 15.85
C ILE A 390 -1.82 -3.28 17.12
N PRO A 391 -1.27 -3.91 18.17
CA PRO A 391 -0.65 -3.18 19.25
C PRO A 391 0.74 -2.76 18.79
N VAL A 392 1.21 -1.62 19.28
CA VAL A 392 2.59 -1.09 19.17
C VAL A 392 2.85 -0.03 18.08
N TYR A 393 2.30 -0.10 16.85
CA TYR A 393 2.49 1.01 15.88
C TYR A 393 1.24 1.42 15.09
N LYS A 394 0.83 2.68 15.32
CA LYS A 394 -0.22 3.47 14.64
C LYS A 394 -1.65 3.18 15.10
N ASN A 395 -2.36 4.27 15.39
CA ASN A 395 -3.75 4.43 15.84
C ASN A 395 -4.81 3.77 14.92
N VAL A 396 -4.72 2.48 14.63
CA VAL A 396 -5.79 1.73 13.96
C VAL A 396 -6.65 1.12 15.06
N LEU A 397 -7.81 1.73 15.28
CA LEU A 397 -8.78 1.21 16.23
C LEU A 397 -9.33 -0.12 15.71
N VAL A 398 -9.51 -1.11 16.59
CA VAL A 398 -10.16 -2.40 16.30
C VAL A 398 -11.47 -2.20 15.51
N GLU A 399 -12.21 -1.14 15.85
CA GLU A 399 -13.45 -0.70 15.21
C GLU A 399 -13.27 -0.37 13.71
N GLN A 400 -12.13 0.21 13.30
CA GLN A 400 -11.85 0.51 11.90
C GLN A 400 -11.66 -0.76 11.07
N MET A 401 -10.98 -1.76 11.63
CA MET A 401 -10.81 -3.06 10.97
C MET A 401 -12.12 -3.85 10.92
N LEU A 402 -12.93 -3.76 11.97
CA LEU A 402 -14.28 -4.33 12.01
C LEU A 402 -15.15 -3.80 10.88
N SER A 403 -15.25 -2.47 10.71
CA SER A 403 -16.02 -1.86 9.62
C SER A 403 -15.50 -2.29 8.24
N ARG A 404 -14.17 -2.38 8.09
CA ARG A 404 -13.55 -2.82 6.83
C ARG A 404 -13.92 -4.26 6.49
N TYR A 405 -13.76 -5.21 7.41
CA TYR A 405 -14.06 -6.62 7.13
C TYR A 405 -15.56 -6.86 6.91
N LYS A 406 -16.44 -6.13 7.62
CA LYS A 406 -17.88 -6.17 7.34
C LYS A 406 -18.22 -5.75 5.91
N SER A 407 -17.45 -4.83 5.32
CA SER A 407 -17.59 -4.44 3.91
C SER A 407 -16.95 -5.43 2.91
N MET A 408 -16.19 -6.40 3.39
CA MET A 408 -15.46 -7.42 2.59
C MET A 408 -16.09 -8.81 2.75
N ASP A 409 -17.42 -8.88 2.76
CA ASP A 409 -18.20 -10.13 2.82
C ASP A 409 -18.06 -10.93 4.14
N MET A 410 -17.73 -10.27 5.25
CA MET A 410 -17.75 -10.85 6.61
C MET A 410 -18.80 -10.15 7.50
N PRO A 411 -20.10 -10.22 7.16
CA PRO A 411 -21.12 -9.38 7.80
C PRO A 411 -21.54 -9.86 9.19
N VAL A 412 -21.30 -11.13 9.53
CA VAL A 412 -21.80 -11.74 10.77
C VAL A 412 -20.79 -11.54 11.88
N GLU A 413 -21.18 -10.84 12.94
CA GLU A 413 -20.35 -10.65 14.13
C GLU A 413 -20.53 -11.82 15.10
N GLY A 414 -19.42 -12.38 15.54
CA GLY A 414 -19.34 -13.38 16.61
C GLY A 414 -18.93 -12.76 17.94
N ARG A 415 -18.36 -13.58 18.81
CA ARG A 415 -17.83 -13.14 20.11
C ARG A 415 -16.63 -12.23 19.94
N HIS A 416 -16.50 -11.25 20.83
CA HIS A 416 -15.31 -10.41 20.94
C HIS A 416 -14.37 -10.94 22.02
N THR A 417 -13.10 -10.56 21.91
CA THR A 417 -12.04 -10.95 22.85
C THR A 417 -11.64 -9.78 23.73
N PHE A 418 -11.34 -10.11 24.97
CA PHE A 418 -10.92 -9.17 25.99
C PHE A 418 -9.55 -9.59 26.52
N TYR A 419 -8.60 -8.69 26.36
CA TYR A 419 -7.19 -8.90 26.63
C TYR A 419 -6.75 -8.24 27.93
N GLN A 420 -6.00 -8.98 28.73
CA GLN A 420 -5.45 -8.54 30.02
C GLN A 420 -3.97 -8.89 30.13
N LYS A 421 -3.15 -7.93 30.60
CA LYS A 421 -1.75 -8.09 31.00
C LYS A 421 -1.63 -8.01 32.50
N ILE A 422 -1.04 -9.01 33.16
CA ILE A 422 -0.89 -9.04 34.62
C ILE A 422 0.51 -9.54 35.02
N PRO A 423 1.20 -8.94 36.00
CA PRO A 423 2.42 -9.51 36.55
C PRO A 423 2.15 -10.92 37.10
N VAL A 424 3.01 -11.88 36.79
CA VAL A 424 2.83 -13.26 37.24
C VAL A 424 2.81 -13.34 38.77
N THR A 425 3.59 -12.50 39.46
CA THR A 425 3.58 -12.35 40.92
C THR A 425 2.19 -12.08 41.50
N ASP A 426 1.48 -11.10 40.95
CA ASP A 426 0.11 -10.77 41.36
C ASP A 426 -0.85 -11.92 41.02
N PHE A 427 -0.66 -12.56 39.87
CA PHE A 427 -1.53 -13.66 39.44
C PHE A 427 -1.36 -14.92 40.31
N VAL A 428 -0.14 -15.22 40.77
CA VAL A 428 0.14 -16.26 41.77
C VAL A 428 -0.65 -15.96 43.06
N GLY A 429 -0.66 -14.70 43.52
CA GLY A 429 -1.43 -14.30 44.70
C GLY A 429 -2.93 -14.57 44.57
N ILE A 430 -3.50 -14.25 43.40
CA ILE A 430 -4.92 -14.50 43.10
C ILE A 430 -5.22 -16.00 43.05
N THR A 431 -4.41 -16.78 42.33
CA THR A 431 -4.64 -18.23 42.20
C THR A 431 -4.46 -18.97 43.52
N ASN A 432 -3.53 -18.55 44.37
CA ASN A 432 -3.30 -19.15 45.68
C ASN A 432 -4.54 -19.04 46.60
N ALA A 433 -5.28 -17.94 46.51
CA ALA A 433 -6.49 -17.72 47.30
C ALA A 433 -7.68 -18.64 46.92
N HIS A 434 -7.63 -19.29 45.74
CA HIS A 434 -8.71 -20.10 45.18
C HIS A 434 -8.31 -21.58 45.00
N ARG A 435 -7.25 -22.03 45.69
CA ARG A 435 -6.81 -23.44 45.59
C ARG A 435 -7.81 -24.39 46.21
N ILE A 436 -8.15 -25.43 45.48
CA ILE A 436 -9.00 -26.53 45.96
C ILE A 436 -8.14 -27.54 46.75
N PRO A 437 -8.34 -27.70 48.08
CA PRO A 437 -7.45 -28.51 48.92
C PRO A 437 -7.42 -30.01 48.59
N GLU A 438 -8.53 -30.57 48.10
CA GLU A 438 -8.68 -32.00 47.81
C GLU A 438 -8.35 -32.37 46.35
N SER A 439 -7.82 -31.41 45.59
CA SER A 439 -7.48 -31.61 44.18
C SER A 439 -5.99 -31.95 43.99
N THR A 440 -5.70 -32.74 42.95
CA THR A 440 -4.32 -33.01 42.54
C THR A 440 -4.04 -32.28 41.23
N THR A 441 -2.92 -31.56 41.17
CA THR A 441 -2.41 -30.98 39.92
C THR A 441 -1.16 -31.74 39.48
N LYS A 442 -1.03 -31.96 38.18
CA LYS A 442 0.18 -32.53 37.55
C LYS A 442 0.58 -31.70 36.36
N LEU A 443 1.87 -31.57 36.11
CA LEU A 443 2.34 -30.98 34.86
C LEU A 443 2.06 -31.95 33.70
N VAL A 444 1.79 -31.41 32.52
CA VAL A 444 1.53 -32.21 31.31
C VAL A 444 2.74 -33.08 30.97
N SER A 445 3.96 -32.59 31.19
CA SER A 445 5.22 -33.32 31.03
C SER A 445 5.36 -34.54 31.96
N GLU A 446 4.55 -34.63 33.01
CA GLU A 446 4.57 -35.71 34.00
C GLU A 446 3.43 -36.72 33.81
N LEU A 447 2.53 -36.46 32.86
CA LEU A 447 1.40 -37.34 32.58
C LEU A 447 1.87 -38.63 31.93
N LYS A 448 1.30 -39.75 32.39
CA LYS A 448 1.39 -41.02 31.67
C LYS A 448 0.50 -40.95 30.43
N GLU A 449 0.78 -41.79 29.44
CA GLU A 449 0.01 -41.86 28.18
C GLU A 449 -1.51 -41.86 28.40
N LYS A 450 -2.03 -42.70 29.31
CA LYS A 450 -3.48 -42.75 29.62
C LYS A 450 -4.03 -41.46 30.22
N GLU A 451 -3.23 -40.75 31.01
CA GLU A 451 -3.63 -39.48 31.62
C GLU A 451 -3.61 -38.36 30.57
N PHE A 452 -2.63 -38.39 29.66
CA PHE A 452 -2.57 -37.48 28.51
C PHE A 452 -3.76 -37.69 27.57
N GLU A 453 -4.10 -38.94 27.21
CA GLU A 453 -5.30 -39.24 26.43
C GLU A 453 -6.60 -38.78 27.12
N ALA A 454 -6.68 -38.91 28.45
CA ALA A 454 -7.83 -38.39 29.20
C ALA A 454 -7.91 -36.85 29.10
N MET A 455 -6.77 -36.15 29.11
CA MET A 455 -6.72 -34.69 28.91
C MET A 455 -7.17 -34.30 27.51
N LEU A 456 -6.72 -35.02 26.47
CA LEU A 456 -7.19 -34.79 25.10
C LEU A 456 -8.70 -35.03 24.97
N SER A 457 -9.21 -36.10 25.59
CA SER A 457 -10.64 -36.39 25.62
C SER A 457 -11.44 -35.27 26.29
N TYR A 458 -10.97 -34.78 27.43
CA TYR A 458 -11.58 -33.63 28.12
C TYR A 458 -11.54 -32.36 27.27
N ALA A 459 -10.41 -32.07 26.63
CA ALA A 459 -10.30 -30.94 25.71
C ALA A 459 -11.29 -31.06 24.56
N ASN A 460 -11.44 -32.26 23.99
CA ASN A 460 -12.34 -32.54 22.89
C ASN A 460 -13.82 -32.40 23.30
N GLU A 461 -14.15 -32.80 24.52
CA GLU A 461 -15.47 -32.59 25.11
C GLU A 461 -15.80 -31.11 25.23
N VAL A 462 -14.87 -30.30 25.75
CA VAL A 462 -15.08 -28.84 25.90
C VAL A 462 -15.17 -28.14 24.54
N SER A 463 -14.35 -28.51 23.54
CA SER A 463 -14.48 -27.93 22.19
C SER A 463 -15.64 -28.47 21.36
N GLY A 464 -16.17 -29.62 21.74
CA GLY A 464 -17.05 -30.43 20.90
C GLY A 464 -16.37 -30.95 19.63
N ARG A 465 -15.03 -31.03 19.60
CA ARG A 465 -14.21 -31.35 18.40
C ARG A 465 -12.88 -31.99 18.75
N ASP A 466 -12.31 -32.79 17.84
CA ASP A 466 -10.99 -33.37 18.02
C ASP A 466 -9.85 -32.36 17.80
N ARG A 467 -9.10 -32.09 18.86
CA ARG A 467 -7.93 -31.21 18.86
C ARG A 467 -6.66 -31.95 19.25
N SER A 468 -6.68 -33.28 19.23
CA SER A 468 -5.58 -34.12 19.67
C SER A 468 -4.27 -33.81 18.94
N GLN A 469 -4.32 -33.63 17.62
CA GLN A 469 -3.13 -33.30 16.83
C GLN A 469 -2.53 -31.95 17.22
N LEU A 470 -3.37 -30.92 17.39
CA LEU A 470 -2.93 -29.60 17.81
C LEU A 470 -2.28 -29.65 19.19
N LEU A 471 -2.96 -30.25 20.17
CA LEU A 471 -2.49 -30.27 21.55
C LEU A 471 -1.20 -31.09 21.69
N ARG A 472 -1.06 -32.20 20.95
CA ARG A 472 0.20 -32.93 20.87
C ARG A 472 1.33 -32.06 20.33
N LEU A 473 1.12 -31.38 19.20
CA LEU A 473 2.12 -30.47 18.65
C LEU A 473 2.45 -29.30 19.58
N HIS A 474 1.46 -28.80 20.31
CA HIS A 474 1.62 -27.68 21.24
C HIS A 474 2.44 -28.08 22.48
N PHE A 475 2.17 -29.24 23.07
CA PHE A 475 2.89 -29.75 24.25
C PHE A 475 4.21 -30.47 23.93
N ASP A 476 4.51 -30.74 22.66
CA ASP A 476 5.83 -31.22 22.19
C ASP A 476 6.87 -30.07 22.08
N LEU A 477 6.43 -28.82 22.24
CA LEU A 477 7.31 -27.64 22.23
C LEU A 477 8.02 -27.47 23.57
N ASP A 478 9.32 -27.24 23.55
CA ASP A 478 10.20 -27.07 24.72
C ASP A 478 9.94 -25.78 25.53
N PHE A 479 9.24 -24.82 24.93
CA PHE A 479 8.84 -23.55 25.56
C PHE A 479 7.35 -23.49 25.93
N THR A 480 6.63 -24.62 25.82
CA THR A 480 5.25 -24.76 26.27
C THR A 480 5.21 -25.59 27.55
N GLU A 481 4.41 -25.14 28.52
CA GLU A 481 4.10 -25.92 29.71
C GLU A 481 2.59 -26.10 29.83
N GLY A 482 2.17 -27.16 30.53
CA GLY A 482 0.77 -27.45 30.77
C GLY A 482 0.55 -28.06 32.14
N ALA A 483 -0.67 -27.92 32.66
CA ALA A 483 -1.08 -28.56 33.89
C ALA A 483 -2.49 -29.13 33.75
N VAL A 484 -2.73 -30.23 34.44
CA VAL A 484 -4.04 -30.87 34.54
C VAL A 484 -4.44 -30.94 36.01
N LEU A 485 -5.71 -30.63 36.28
CA LEU A 485 -6.35 -30.76 37.57
C LEU A 485 -7.25 -31.99 37.57
N THR A 486 -7.08 -32.87 38.56
CA THR A 486 -7.95 -34.02 38.79
C THR A 486 -8.58 -33.99 40.16
N ASP A 487 -9.81 -34.49 40.27
CA ASP A 487 -10.45 -34.74 41.56
C ASP A 487 -9.92 -36.02 42.23
N SER A 488 -10.48 -36.35 43.40
CA SER A 488 -10.15 -37.54 44.18
C SER A 488 -10.45 -38.87 43.47
N THR A 489 -11.21 -38.84 42.37
CA THR A 489 -11.51 -40.00 41.51
C THR A 489 -10.60 -40.11 40.29
N ALA A 490 -9.60 -39.23 40.18
CA ALA A 490 -8.72 -39.07 39.03
C ALA A 490 -9.44 -38.59 37.75
N LYS A 491 -10.67 -38.07 37.86
CA LYS A 491 -11.36 -37.44 36.73
C LYS A 491 -10.78 -36.04 36.52
N ILE A 492 -10.55 -35.68 35.26
CA ILE A 492 -10.09 -34.35 34.89
C ILE A 492 -11.20 -33.32 35.14
N ARG A 493 -10.82 -32.25 35.83
CA ARG A 493 -11.68 -31.11 36.20
C ARG A 493 -11.21 -29.80 35.57
N GLY A 494 -10.04 -29.80 34.97
CA GLY A 494 -9.54 -28.71 34.15
C GLY A 494 -8.14 -28.97 33.62
N PHE A 495 -7.74 -28.23 32.60
CA PHE A 495 -6.35 -28.12 32.16
C PHE A 495 -6.05 -26.70 31.69
N ALA A 496 -4.79 -26.34 31.77
CA ALA A 496 -4.28 -25.08 31.27
C ALA A 496 -2.93 -25.26 30.59
N SER A 497 -2.56 -24.29 29.76
CA SER A 497 -1.22 -24.19 29.21
C SER A 497 -0.69 -22.76 29.27
N MET A 498 0.63 -22.65 29.30
CA MET A 498 1.36 -21.42 29.05
C MET A 498 2.34 -21.61 27.89
N THR A 499 2.70 -20.51 27.24
CA THR A 499 3.78 -20.46 26.25
C THR A 499 4.48 -19.11 26.33
N SER A 500 5.81 -19.06 26.22
CA SER A 500 6.51 -17.79 26.01
C SER A 500 6.05 -17.11 24.71
N THR A 501 6.07 -15.79 24.65
CA THR A 501 5.63 -15.07 23.45
C THR A 501 6.33 -13.72 23.30
N GLY A 502 6.51 -13.28 22.06
CA GLY A 502 7.11 -11.99 21.73
C GLY A 502 8.63 -12.00 21.79
N ASP A 503 9.22 -10.80 21.90
CA ASP A 503 10.66 -10.67 22.12
C ASP A 503 11.03 -11.23 23.51
N PRO A 504 12.08 -12.06 23.63
CA PRO A 504 12.56 -12.56 24.92
C PRO A 504 12.78 -11.47 25.98
N ASP A 505 13.16 -10.26 25.57
CA ASP A 505 13.39 -9.12 26.48
C ASP A 505 12.10 -8.55 27.09
N HIS A 506 10.92 -8.99 26.65
CA HIS A 506 9.63 -8.54 27.18
C HIS A 506 9.06 -9.40 28.31
N HIS A 507 9.63 -10.58 28.60
CA HIS A 507 9.18 -11.44 29.70
C HIS A 507 7.69 -11.85 29.60
N PHE A 508 7.15 -12.00 28.38
CA PHE A 508 5.73 -12.29 28.16
C PHE A 508 5.44 -13.79 28.07
N TYR A 509 4.38 -14.21 28.77
CA TYR A 509 3.85 -15.57 28.76
C TYR A 509 2.36 -15.57 28.44
N LYS A 510 1.96 -16.18 27.33
CA LYS A 510 0.55 -16.39 27.01
C LYS A 510 0.00 -17.54 27.82
N ILE A 511 -1.13 -17.30 28.50
CA ILE A 511 -1.89 -18.33 29.22
C ILE A 511 -3.03 -18.78 28.33
N SER A 512 -2.92 -19.96 27.74
CA SER A 512 -3.88 -20.45 26.75
C SER A 512 -3.58 -21.91 26.33
N PRO A 513 -4.58 -22.81 26.30
CA PRO A 513 -5.97 -22.58 26.68
C PRO A 513 -6.12 -22.69 28.20
N VAL A 514 -7.32 -22.38 28.72
CA VAL A 514 -7.74 -22.70 30.09
C VAL A 514 -9.17 -23.21 30.03
N TYR A 515 -9.34 -24.52 30.24
CA TYR A 515 -10.64 -25.17 30.32
C TYR A 515 -10.82 -25.80 31.68
N ALA A 516 -11.96 -25.55 32.31
CA ALA A 516 -12.21 -26.01 33.67
C ALA A 516 -13.72 -26.06 33.95
N GLU A 517 -14.09 -26.88 34.93
CA GLU A 517 -15.49 -27.05 35.34
C GLU A 517 -16.04 -25.85 36.14
N GLY A 518 -15.16 -25.00 36.65
CA GLY A 518 -15.50 -23.84 37.47
C GLY A 518 -14.31 -22.89 37.65
N LEU A 519 -14.57 -21.74 38.28
CA LEU A 519 -13.56 -20.69 38.49
C LEU A 519 -12.43 -21.16 39.41
N ASP A 520 -12.75 -21.87 40.50
CA ASP A 520 -11.76 -22.39 41.43
C ASP A 520 -10.90 -23.48 40.77
N GLU A 521 -11.49 -24.33 39.92
CA GLU A 521 -10.74 -25.29 39.12
C GLU A 521 -9.79 -24.58 38.13
N ALA A 522 -10.26 -23.53 37.44
CA ALA A 522 -9.43 -22.75 36.51
C ALA A 522 -8.22 -22.11 37.22
N LEU A 523 -8.44 -21.50 38.38
CA LEU A 523 -7.37 -20.87 39.16
C LEU A 523 -6.44 -21.92 39.79
N SER A 524 -6.98 -23.05 40.25
CA SER A 524 -6.19 -24.16 40.80
C SER A 524 -5.26 -24.78 39.78
N VAL A 525 -5.71 -24.99 38.53
CA VAL A 525 -4.87 -25.58 37.48
C VAL A 525 -3.81 -24.61 36.95
N LEU A 526 -4.07 -23.30 37.01
CA LEU A 526 -3.11 -22.25 36.64
C LEU A 526 -2.01 -22.04 37.69
N HIS A 527 -2.30 -22.29 38.96
CA HIS A 527 -1.34 -22.02 40.04
C HIS A 527 0.05 -22.67 39.85
N PRO A 528 0.19 -24.00 39.62
CA PRO A 528 1.51 -24.61 39.46
C PRO A 528 2.28 -24.07 38.24
N LEU A 529 1.55 -23.70 37.18
CA LEU A 529 2.09 -23.07 36.00
C LEU A 529 2.71 -21.70 36.32
N LEU A 530 1.95 -20.84 36.99
CA LEU A 530 2.42 -19.50 37.34
C LEU A 530 3.60 -19.52 38.32
N VAL A 531 3.59 -20.44 39.30
CA VAL A 531 4.72 -20.63 40.23
C VAL A 531 5.98 -21.03 39.46
N LYS A 532 5.87 -21.99 38.54
CA LYS A 532 7.01 -22.44 37.71
C LYS A 532 7.57 -21.32 36.82
N ILE A 533 6.73 -20.45 36.26
CA ILE A 533 7.20 -19.26 35.53
C ILE A 533 7.95 -18.34 36.51
N LEU A 534 7.35 -18.03 37.65
CA LEU A 534 7.90 -17.04 38.58
C LEU A 534 9.27 -17.46 39.13
N GLU A 535 9.48 -18.76 39.32
CA GLU A 535 10.79 -19.33 39.69
C GLU A 535 11.84 -19.15 38.60
N LYS A 536 11.43 -19.20 37.32
CA LYS A 536 12.31 -19.05 36.16
C LYS A 536 12.55 -17.58 35.79
N ASP A 537 11.53 -16.75 35.94
CA ASP A 537 11.47 -15.37 35.49
C ASP A 537 10.63 -14.53 36.48
N PRO A 538 11.28 -13.85 37.44
CA PRO A 538 10.60 -13.02 38.45
C PRO A 538 9.83 -11.83 37.87
N ASP A 539 10.21 -11.36 36.69
CA ASP A 539 9.64 -10.18 36.01
C ASP A 539 8.57 -10.56 34.98
N ALA A 540 8.20 -11.85 34.94
CA ALA A 540 7.25 -12.38 33.99
C ALA A 540 5.88 -11.69 34.05
N ILE A 541 5.30 -11.48 32.87
CA ILE A 541 3.96 -10.92 32.67
C ILE A 541 3.10 -11.93 31.91
N ALA A 542 1.96 -12.29 32.50
CA ALA A 542 0.97 -13.17 31.90
C ALA A 542 0.03 -12.40 30.96
N LEU A 543 -0.19 -12.97 29.78
CA LEU A 543 -1.09 -12.47 28.75
C LEU A 543 -2.31 -13.37 28.65
N ILE A 544 -3.50 -12.80 28.86
CA ILE A 544 -4.76 -13.56 28.96
C ILE A 544 -5.79 -12.95 28.02
N SER A 545 -6.44 -13.78 27.21
CA SER A 545 -7.44 -13.35 26.22
C SER A 545 -8.74 -14.13 26.40
N THR A 546 -9.67 -13.56 27.17
CA THR A 546 -11.00 -14.14 27.44
C THR A 546 -12.00 -13.75 26.35
N TRP A 547 -13.09 -14.51 26.20
CA TRP A 547 -14.12 -14.24 25.18
C TRP A 547 -15.41 -13.76 25.83
N SER A 548 -16.17 -12.91 25.13
CA SER A 548 -17.53 -12.55 25.56
C SER A 548 -18.41 -13.79 25.66
N ASP A 549 -19.35 -13.80 26.61
CA ASP A 549 -20.30 -14.90 26.80
C ASP A 549 -19.62 -16.26 27.06
N SER A 550 -18.51 -16.25 27.80
CA SER A 550 -17.76 -17.45 28.21
C SER A 550 -17.45 -17.45 29.71
N ALA A 551 -17.01 -18.58 30.25
CA ALA A 551 -16.57 -18.70 31.63
C ALA A 551 -15.47 -17.70 31.98
N GLY A 552 -14.69 -17.27 30.99
CA GLY A 552 -13.62 -16.28 31.12
C GLY A 552 -14.09 -14.93 31.65
N GLU A 553 -15.38 -14.58 31.53
CA GLU A 553 -15.91 -13.34 32.12
C GLU A 553 -15.77 -13.32 33.64
N GLN A 554 -15.78 -14.49 34.29
CA GLN A 554 -15.58 -14.61 35.74
C GLN A 554 -14.14 -14.28 36.17
N LEU A 555 -13.15 -14.46 35.28
CA LEU A 555 -11.75 -14.11 35.57
C LEU A 555 -11.51 -12.60 35.50
N ARG A 556 -12.19 -11.88 34.60
CA ARG A 556 -11.88 -10.48 34.30
C ARG A 556 -11.87 -9.58 35.55
N PRO A 557 -12.89 -9.61 36.43
CA PRO A 557 -12.94 -8.74 37.61
C PRO A 557 -11.82 -9.03 38.62
N LEU A 558 -11.41 -10.30 38.74
CA LEU A 558 -10.33 -10.70 39.65
C LEU A 558 -8.98 -10.15 39.20
N LEU A 559 -8.76 -10.14 37.89
CA LEU A 559 -7.52 -9.66 37.29
C LEU A 559 -7.49 -8.12 37.19
N GLN A 560 -8.64 -7.49 36.97
CA GLN A 560 -8.77 -6.08 36.58
C GLN A 560 -7.99 -5.10 37.47
N GLN A 561 -7.97 -5.31 38.79
CA GLN A 561 -7.31 -4.40 39.73
C GLN A 561 -5.78 -4.49 39.70
N LYS A 562 -5.25 -5.61 39.19
CA LYS A 562 -3.82 -5.92 39.15
C LYS A 562 -3.25 -5.89 37.73
N CYS A 563 -4.11 -5.69 36.73
CA CYS A 563 -3.69 -5.63 35.34
C CYS A 563 -2.92 -4.34 35.01
N ILE A 564 -1.86 -4.50 34.23
CA ILE A 564 -1.12 -3.41 33.57
C ILE A 564 -1.94 -2.85 32.40
N GLU A 565 -2.65 -3.72 31.69
CA GLU A 565 -3.48 -3.37 30.54
C GLU A 565 -4.73 -4.24 30.52
N SER A 566 -5.86 -3.65 30.14
CA SER A 566 -7.16 -4.32 30.06
C SER A 566 -8.00 -3.66 28.98
N LYS A 567 -8.31 -4.37 27.89
CA LYS A 567 -9.05 -3.82 26.73
C LYS A 567 -9.70 -4.88 25.87
N VAL A 568 -10.69 -4.48 25.08
CA VAL A 568 -11.17 -5.29 23.94
C VAL A 568 -10.06 -5.38 22.89
N SER A 569 -9.71 -6.59 22.47
CA SER A 569 -8.59 -6.84 21.53
C SER A 569 -9.02 -7.14 20.11
N GLY A 570 -10.24 -7.66 19.90
CA GLY A 570 -10.73 -7.99 18.57
C GLY A 570 -12.12 -8.60 18.54
N TYR A 571 -12.76 -8.54 17.37
CA TYR A 571 -14.07 -9.12 17.10
C TYR A 571 -13.92 -10.30 16.13
N THR A 572 -14.58 -11.41 16.42
CA THR A 572 -14.67 -12.51 15.47
C THR A 572 -15.74 -12.17 14.43
N LEU A 573 -15.46 -12.39 13.15
CA LEU A 573 -16.38 -12.14 12.05
C LEU A 573 -16.51 -13.38 11.19
N PHE A 574 -17.70 -13.59 10.63
CA PHE A 574 -18.00 -14.70 9.73
C PHE A 574 -18.68 -14.23 8.44
N SER A 575 -18.45 -14.98 7.36
CA SER A 575 -19.12 -14.73 6.08
C SER A 575 -20.60 -15.13 6.08
N LYS A 576 -20.98 -16.08 6.94
CA LYS A 576 -22.37 -16.54 7.16
C LYS A 576 -22.51 -17.08 8.59
N PRO A 577 -23.74 -17.25 9.12
CA PRO A 577 -23.93 -17.81 10.45
C PRO A 577 -23.21 -19.16 10.61
N TYR A 578 -22.52 -19.34 11.73
CA TYR A 578 -21.78 -20.57 12.05
C TYR A 578 -22.12 -21.01 13.47
N ALA A 579 -22.48 -22.29 13.63
CA ALA A 579 -22.83 -22.86 14.92
C ALA A 579 -21.56 -23.37 15.62
N ILE A 580 -21.13 -22.64 16.65
CA ILE A 580 -19.97 -23.01 17.45
C ILE A 580 -20.36 -24.15 18.41
N THR A 581 -19.55 -25.21 18.47
CA THR A 581 -19.78 -26.40 19.31
C THR A 581 -19.12 -26.31 20.68
N MET A 582 -18.28 -25.29 20.91
CA MET A 582 -17.56 -25.06 22.16
C MET A 582 -18.52 -24.88 23.34
N ASP A 583 -18.21 -25.56 24.44
CA ASP A 583 -18.84 -25.35 25.73
C ASP A 583 -18.25 -24.11 26.42
N PHE A 584 -18.85 -22.97 26.13
CA PHE A 584 -18.45 -21.68 26.69
C PHE A 584 -18.60 -21.62 28.22
N SER A 585 -19.36 -22.51 28.86
CA SER A 585 -19.47 -22.54 30.32
C SER A 585 -18.23 -23.12 31.01
N ARG A 586 -17.40 -23.84 30.26
CA ARG A 586 -16.11 -24.41 30.73
C ARG A 586 -14.89 -23.76 30.07
N MET A 587 -15.10 -22.86 29.11
CA MET A 587 -14.04 -22.17 28.39
C MET A 587 -13.65 -20.84 29.06
N PHE A 588 -12.59 -20.84 29.87
CA PHE A 588 -12.09 -19.63 30.51
C PHE A 588 -11.20 -18.80 29.57
N VAL A 589 -10.28 -19.47 28.89
CA VAL A 589 -9.40 -18.86 27.90
C VAL A 589 -9.32 -19.80 26.71
N GLY A 590 -9.75 -19.34 25.52
CA GLY A 590 -9.56 -20.10 24.29
C GLY A 590 -8.07 -20.23 23.94
N GLN A 591 -7.70 -21.24 23.16
CA GLN A 591 -6.35 -21.43 22.60
C GLN A 591 -5.89 -20.17 21.83
N ASN A 592 -6.84 -19.46 21.21
CA ASN A 592 -6.58 -18.25 20.43
C ASN A 592 -5.46 -18.45 19.39
N HIS A 593 -5.35 -19.67 18.86
CA HIS A 593 -4.53 -19.94 17.69
C HIS A 593 -5.31 -19.44 16.47
N PRO A 594 -4.68 -18.70 15.55
CA PRO A 594 -5.27 -18.12 14.33
C PRO A 594 -5.86 -19.12 13.33
N GLY A 595 -5.83 -20.42 13.63
CA GLY A 595 -6.64 -21.43 12.95
C GLY A 595 -8.01 -21.70 13.60
N HIS A 596 -8.33 -20.99 14.68
CA HIS A 596 -9.37 -21.24 15.68
C HIS A 596 -10.01 -22.63 15.60
N PHE A 597 -9.25 -23.61 16.09
CA PHE A 597 -9.79 -24.90 16.55
C PHE A 597 -10.85 -24.73 17.66
N ASP A 598 -11.05 -23.50 18.14
CA ASP A 598 -12.03 -23.09 19.14
C ASP A 598 -13.32 -22.47 18.56
N ALA A 599 -13.38 -22.16 17.26
CA ALA A 599 -14.50 -21.49 16.60
C ALA A 599 -15.45 -22.47 15.92
#